data_AF-A0A8J5NEK3-F1
#
_entry.id   AF-A0A8J5NEK3-F1
#
_cell.length_a   1.000
_cell.length_b   1.000
_cell.length_c   1.000
_cell.angle_alpha   90.00
_cell.angle_beta   90.00
_cell.angle_gamma   90.00
#
_symmetry.space_group_name_H-M   'P 1'
#
loop_
_entity.id
_entity.type
_entity.pdbx_description
1 polymer ?
#
loop_
_entity_poly.entity_id
_entity_poly.type
_entity_poly.pdbx_seq_one_letter_code
_entity_poly.pdbx_strand_id
1 'polypeptide(L)'
;FDASEELPKIKENCFSCKAKDAEDDEVKDAKPRELPTSVLSSILRAVDKQLQILEDNDYNAERSRIAVCGVKSFLAPYEQLLCERTKTAKQQTLDVFFKLTPKKQSEPQSEDTEPQPPTSGIRRFFRPSHATKTAPDTDDDDDN
;
A
#
# COMPACT_ATOMS: atom_id res chain seq x y z
N PHE A 1 -22.04 32.25 -42.18
CA PHE A 1 -21.12 31.57 -41.26
C PHE A 1 -21.95 30.60 -40.47
N ASP A 2 -21.84 29.32 -40.84
CA ASP A 2 -22.61 28.22 -40.28
C ASP A 2 -21.83 27.68 -39.08
N ALA A 3 -22.33 27.92 -37.86
CA ALA A 3 -21.68 27.51 -36.61
C ALA A 3 -22.37 26.25 -36.09
N SER A 4 -22.27 25.18 -36.87
CA SER A 4 -22.62 23.82 -36.44
C SER A 4 -21.37 23.18 -35.82
N GLU A 5 -20.95 23.65 -34.65
CA GLU A 5 -19.93 22.97 -33.85
C GLU A 5 -20.61 21.86 -33.04
N GLU A 6 -20.35 20.61 -33.44
CA GLU A 6 -20.79 19.42 -32.74
C GLU A 6 -20.13 19.34 -31.35
N LEU A 7 -20.95 19.45 -30.30
CA LEU A 7 -20.50 19.17 -28.93
C LEU A 7 -20.14 17.68 -28.79
N PRO A 8 -18.99 17.34 -28.17
CA PRO A 8 -18.68 15.94 -27.87
C PRO A 8 -19.68 15.40 -26.86
N LYS A 9 -20.37 14.31 -27.24
CA LYS A 9 -21.32 13.57 -26.41
C LYS A 9 -20.61 13.04 -25.17
N ILE A 10 -20.78 13.73 -24.04
CA ILE A 10 -20.41 13.23 -22.72
C ILE A 10 -21.31 12.02 -22.47
N LYS A 11 -20.75 10.81 -22.55
CA LYS A 11 -21.44 9.60 -22.14
C LYS A 11 -21.64 9.69 -20.63
N GLU A 12 -22.85 10.06 -20.22
CA GLU A 12 -23.30 9.97 -18.84
C GLU A 12 -23.17 8.53 -18.36
N ASN A 13 -22.06 8.21 -17.70
CA ASN A 13 -21.97 7.00 -16.90
C ASN A 13 -22.51 7.33 -15.51
N CYS A 14 -23.81 7.61 -15.47
CA CYS A 14 -24.56 7.81 -14.23
C CYS A 14 -24.57 6.48 -13.47
N PHE A 15 -23.75 6.39 -12.43
CA PHE A 15 -23.90 5.35 -11.41
C PHE A 15 -25.18 5.69 -10.63
N SER A 16 -26.32 5.21 -11.12
CA SER A 16 -27.56 5.31 -10.36
C SER A 16 -27.40 4.49 -9.07
N CYS A 17 -27.16 5.15 -7.95
CA CYS A 17 -27.46 4.59 -6.65
C CYS A 17 -28.99 4.52 -6.57
N LYS A 18 -29.58 3.43 -7.06
CA LYS A 18 -30.97 3.11 -6.74
C LYS A 18 -31.01 2.80 -5.26
N ALA A 19 -31.16 3.84 -4.44
CA ALA A 19 -31.70 3.71 -3.09
C ALA A 19 -33.12 3.18 -3.29
N LYS A 20 -33.27 1.86 -3.19
CA LYS A 20 -34.58 1.27 -2.97
C LYS A 20 -34.89 1.58 -1.52
N ASP A 21 -35.87 2.45 -1.29
CA ASP A 21 -36.67 2.41 -0.07
C ASP A 21 -37.14 0.96 0.09
N ALA A 22 -36.54 0.26 1.03
CA ALA A 22 -36.99 -1.02 1.52
C ALA A 22 -37.28 -0.80 3.00
N GLU A 23 -38.57 -0.58 3.25
CA GLU A 23 -39.26 -0.78 4.52
C GLU A 23 -38.58 -1.86 5.38
N ASP A 24 -38.30 -1.48 6.62
CA ASP A 24 -38.19 -2.32 7.83
C ASP A 24 -38.01 -3.83 7.62
N ASP A 25 -36.82 -4.25 7.20
CA ASP A 25 -36.37 -5.63 7.30
C ASP A 25 -35.13 -5.64 8.19
N GLU A 26 -35.33 -6.16 9.41
CA GLU A 26 -34.34 -6.63 10.37
C GLU A 26 -32.93 -6.73 9.74
N VAL A 27 -32.03 -5.81 10.12
CA VAL A 27 -30.65 -5.76 9.62
C VAL A 27 -29.93 -7.04 10.03
N LYS A 28 -30.08 -8.08 9.22
CA LYS A 28 -29.28 -9.30 9.35
C LYS A 28 -27.85 -8.85 9.11
N ASP A 29 -26.98 -9.04 10.09
CA ASP A 29 -25.55 -8.78 10.02
C ASP A 29 -24.95 -9.51 8.82
N ALA A 30 -25.00 -8.86 7.66
CA ALA A 30 -24.50 -9.43 6.42
C ALA A 30 -22.98 -9.47 6.53
N LYS A 31 -22.39 -10.64 6.26
CA LYS A 31 -20.93 -10.79 6.22
C LYS A 31 -20.35 -9.67 5.33
N PRO A 32 -19.35 -8.91 5.81
CA PRO A 32 -18.71 -7.89 5.00
C PRO A 32 -18.30 -8.43 3.63
N ARG A 33 -18.73 -7.75 2.56
CA ARG A 33 -18.39 -8.17 1.20
C ARG A 33 -16.88 -8.04 1.01
N GLU A 34 -16.22 -9.16 0.76
CA GLU A 34 -14.80 -9.17 0.42
C GLU A 34 -14.62 -8.68 -1.02
N LEU A 35 -14.07 -7.48 -1.19
CA LEU A 35 -13.73 -6.92 -2.50
C LEU A 35 -12.27 -7.25 -2.86
N PRO A 36 -12.01 -7.73 -4.09
CA PRO A 36 -10.66 -8.06 -4.51
C PRO A 36 -9.80 -6.79 -4.64
N THR A 37 -8.48 -6.94 -4.41
CA THR A 37 -7.49 -5.87 -4.53
C THR A 37 -7.45 -5.22 -5.91
N SER A 38 -7.75 -5.98 -6.96
CA SER A 38 -7.84 -5.49 -8.33
C SER A 38 -8.97 -4.47 -8.51
N VAL A 39 -10.12 -4.70 -7.86
CA VAL A 39 -11.25 -3.76 -7.92
C VAL A 39 -10.91 -2.46 -7.20
N LEU A 40 -10.28 -2.54 -6.02
CA LEU A 40 -9.83 -1.34 -5.30
C LEU A 40 -8.85 -0.51 -6.14
N SER A 41 -7.83 -1.16 -6.73
CA SER A 41 -6.85 -0.46 -7.57
C SER A 41 -7.45 0.10 -8.86
N SER A 42 -8.44 -0.57 -9.45
CA SER A 42 -9.17 -0.07 -10.62
C SER A 42 -9.99 1.17 -10.28
N ILE A 43 -10.67 1.18 -9.13
CA ILE A 43 -11.50 2.31 -8.70
C ILE A 43 -10.62 3.54 -8.42
N LEU A 44 -9.54 3.39 -7.65
CA LEU A 44 -8.62 4.51 -7.34
C LEU A 44 -8.08 5.14 -8.63
N ARG A 45 -7.61 4.31 -9.58
CA ARG A 45 -7.15 4.78 -10.88
C ARG A 45 -8.23 5.48 -11.71
N ALA A 46 -9.48 5.01 -11.64
CA ALA A 46 -10.58 5.65 -12.34
C ALA A 46 -10.87 7.03 -11.74
N VAL A 47 -10.86 7.16 -10.41
CA VAL A 47 -11.03 8.44 -9.73
C VAL A 47 -9.91 9.41 -10.09
N ASP A 48 -8.65 8.98 -10.05
CA ASP A 48 -7.51 9.84 -10.42
C ASP A 48 -7.65 10.44 -11.83
N LYS A 49 -8.10 9.63 -12.80
CA LYS A 49 -8.36 10.11 -14.17
C LYS A 49 -9.47 11.17 -14.20
N GLN A 50 -10.54 10.98 -13.45
CA GLN A 50 -11.63 11.96 -13.38
C GLN A 50 -11.19 13.25 -12.68
N LEU A 51 -10.36 13.15 -11.64
CA LEU A 51 -9.79 14.31 -10.97
C LEU A 51 -8.85 15.09 -11.88
N GLN A 52 -8.05 14.40 -12.69
CA GLN A 52 -7.21 15.07 -13.69
C GLN A 52 -8.05 15.82 -14.73
N ILE A 53 -9.10 15.17 -15.26
CA ILE A 53 -10.02 15.82 -16.20
C ILE A 53 -10.67 17.05 -15.55
N LEU A 54 -11.08 16.97 -14.28
CA LEU A 54 -11.63 18.10 -13.56
C LEU A 54 -10.62 19.25 -13.44
N GLU A 55 -9.37 18.95 -13.07
CA GLU A 55 -8.31 19.94 -12.92
C GLU A 55 -7.96 20.62 -14.26
N ASP A 56 -7.90 19.85 -15.34
CA ASP A 56 -7.53 20.34 -16.68
C ASP A 56 -8.63 21.19 -17.34
N ASN A 57 -9.90 20.96 -16.99
CA ASN A 57 -11.06 21.59 -17.67
C ASN A 57 -11.77 22.67 -16.82
N ASP A 58 -11.48 22.80 -15.51
CA ASP A 58 -12.07 23.87 -14.71
C ASP A 58 -11.40 25.22 -15.04
N TYR A 59 -12.21 26.21 -15.42
CA TYR A 59 -11.75 27.59 -15.61
C TYR A 59 -11.13 28.18 -14.33
N ASN A 60 -11.62 27.75 -13.16
CA ASN A 60 -11.05 28.13 -11.88
C ASN A 60 -10.14 27.02 -11.33
N ALA A 61 -8.87 27.09 -11.70
CA ALA A 61 -7.85 26.14 -11.28
C ALA A 61 -7.68 26.03 -9.75
N GLU A 62 -7.86 27.12 -9.00
CA GLU A 62 -7.75 27.06 -7.53
C GLU A 62 -8.90 26.28 -6.91
N ARG A 63 -10.12 26.46 -7.44
CA ARG A 63 -11.28 25.70 -6.96
C ARG A 63 -11.15 24.21 -7.25
N SER A 64 -10.75 23.85 -8.48
CA SER A 64 -10.54 22.44 -8.83
C SER A 64 -9.41 21.83 -8.01
N ARG A 65 -8.30 22.56 -7.81
CA ARG A 65 -7.18 22.11 -6.96
C ARG A 65 -7.63 21.79 -5.53
N ILE A 66 -8.41 22.66 -4.90
CA ILE A 66 -8.95 22.43 -3.53
C ILE A 66 -9.81 21.16 -3.51
N ALA A 67 -10.71 20.99 -4.48
CA ALA A 67 -11.56 19.81 -4.58
C ALA A 67 -10.74 18.53 -4.77
N VAL A 68 -9.77 18.54 -5.69
CA VAL A 68 -8.86 17.42 -5.96
C VAL A 68 -8.07 17.05 -4.71
N CYS A 69 -7.50 18.03 -4.00
CA CYS A 69 -6.79 17.80 -2.75
C CYS A 69 -7.70 17.17 -1.68
N GLY A 70 -8.94 17.65 -1.55
CA GLY A 70 -9.91 17.09 -0.61
C GLY A 70 -10.23 15.63 -0.90
N VAL A 71 -10.52 15.29 -2.17
CA VAL A 71 -10.81 13.91 -2.58
C VAL A 71 -9.59 13.00 -2.37
N LYS A 72 -8.38 13.44 -2.76
CA LYS A 72 -7.14 12.66 -2.55
C LYS A 72 -6.90 12.39 -1.06
N SER A 73 -7.15 13.37 -0.20
CA SER A 73 -6.99 13.22 1.25
C SER A 73 -7.96 12.17 1.81
N PHE A 74 -9.20 12.13 1.30
CA PHE A 74 -10.18 11.11 1.67
C PHE A 74 -9.82 9.71 1.15
N LEU A 75 -9.12 9.62 0.02
CA LEU A 75 -8.72 8.35 -0.59
C LEU A 75 -7.39 7.80 -0.07
N ALA A 76 -6.55 8.62 0.58
CA ALA A 76 -5.25 8.20 1.10
C ALA A 76 -5.26 6.91 1.96
N PRO A 77 -6.26 6.68 2.86
CA PRO A 77 -6.32 5.41 3.61
C PRO A 77 -6.50 4.18 2.71
N TYR A 78 -7.21 4.32 1.58
CA TYR A 78 -7.44 3.22 0.65
C TYR A 78 -6.21 2.91 -0.20
N GLU A 79 -5.40 3.92 -0.52
CA GLU A 79 -4.09 3.73 -1.15
C GLU A 79 -3.13 2.99 -0.21
N GLN A 80 -3.13 3.37 1.08
CA GLN A 80 -2.35 2.67 2.11
C GLN A 80 -2.80 1.22 2.23
N LEU A 81 -4.11 0.97 2.32
CA LEU A 81 -4.68 -0.38 2.37
C LEU A 81 -4.27 -1.21 1.15
N LEU A 82 -4.27 -0.62 -0.06
CA LEU A 82 -3.83 -1.30 -1.27
C LEU A 82 -2.34 -1.68 -1.18
N CYS A 83 -1.50 -0.78 -0.67
CA CYS A 83 -0.08 -1.02 -0.45
C CYS A 83 0.16 -2.18 0.52
N GLU A 84 -0.54 -2.19 1.65
CA GLU A 84 -0.48 -3.25 2.66
C GLU A 84 -0.88 -4.60 2.08
N ARG A 85 -2.04 -4.69 1.42
CA ARG A 85 -2.52 -5.92 0.78
C ARG A 85 -1.53 -6.45 -0.25
N THR A 86 -0.89 -5.56 -1.01
CA THR A 86 0.12 -5.93 -2.01
C THR A 86 1.40 -6.47 -1.35
N LYS A 87 1.84 -5.88 -0.24
CA LYS A 87 2.99 -6.37 0.54
C LYS A 87 2.71 -7.74 1.12
N THR A 88 1.54 -7.95 1.74
CA THR A 88 1.15 -9.24 2.29
C THR A 88 1.08 -10.32 1.22
N ALA A 89 0.50 -10.01 0.04
CA ALA A 89 0.45 -10.95 -1.07
C ALA A 89 1.87 -11.35 -1.56
N LYS A 90 2.78 -10.38 -1.67
CA LYS A 90 4.20 -10.66 -2.02
C LYS A 90 4.87 -11.54 -0.96
N GLN A 91 4.65 -11.26 0.31
CA GLN A 91 5.23 -12.04 1.40
C GLN A 91 4.71 -13.48 1.39
N GLN A 92 3.41 -13.70 1.19
CA GLN A 92 2.84 -15.03 1.05
C GLN A 92 3.47 -15.81 -0.12
N THR A 93 3.70 -15.15 -1.26
CA THR A 93 4.38 -15.77 -2.41
C THR A 93 5.81 -16.20 -2.06
N LEU A 94 6.57 -15.36 -1.32
CA LEU A 94 7.92 -15.70 -0.88
C LEU A 94 7.91 -16.84 0.15
N ASP A 95 7.00 -16.80 1.12
CA ASP A 95 6.86 -17.85 2.14
C ASP A 95 6.60 -19.21 1.50
N VAL A 96 5.76 -19.27 0.46
CA VAL A 96 5.53 -20.50 -0.30
C VAL A 96 6.79 -20.97 -1.02
N PHE A 97 7.55 -20.05 -1.62
CA PHE A 97 8.79 -20.38 -2.34
C PHE A 97 9.90 -20.90 -1.41
N PHE A 98 10.07 -20.30 -0.25
CA PHE A 98 11.12 -20.68 0.71
C PHE A 98 10.73 -21.86 1.61
N LYS A 99 9.44 -22.19 1.75
CA LYS A 99 8.96 -23.35 2.52
C LYS A 99 8.97 -24.67 1.72
N LEU A 100 9.67 -24.73 0.59
CA LEU A 100 9.88 -25.98 -0.16
C LEU A 100 10.77 -26.98 0.63
N THR A 101 10.11 -27.72 1.51
CA THR A 101 10.46 -28.98 2.22
C THR A 101 11.86 -29.12 2.86
N PRO A 102 11.94 -29.36 4.18
CA PRO A 102 13.06 -30.14 4.72
C PRO A 102 13.02 -31.52 4.04
N LYS A 103 14.13 -31.87 3.39
CA LYS A 103 14.41 -33.21 2.86
C LYS A 103 14.06 -34.23 3.94
N LYS A 104 13.09 -35.11 3.65
CA LYS A 104 12.66 -36.24 4.48
C LYS A 104 13.87 -36.87 5.16
N GLN A 105 13.93 -36.75 6.49
CA GLN A 105 14.74 -37.64 7.32
C GLN A 105 14.15 -39.04 7.15
N SER A 106 14.91 -39.94 6.53
CA SER A 106 14.76 -41.38 6.74
C SER A 106 15.61 -41.77 7.95
N GLU A 107 14.98 -41.91 9.11
CA GLU A 107 15.48 -42.71 10.24
C GLU A 107 15.30 -44.22 9.95
N PRO A 108 15.80 -45.16 10.77
CA PRO A 108 17.06 -45.22 11.55
C PRO A 108 17.78 -46.59 11.39
N GLN A 109 19.11 -46.67 11.49
CA GLN A 109 19.79 -47.93 11.90
C GLN A 109 21.05 -47.66 12.75
N SER A 110 20.93 -48.07 14.01
CA SER A 110 21.91 -48.71 14.91
C SER A 110 23.26 -48.02 15.24
N GLU A 111 23.31 -47.50 16.48
CA GLU A 111 24.32 -47.72 17.54
C GLU A 111 25.76 -48.13 17.15
N ASP A 112 26.74 -47.26 17.42
CA ASP A 112 27.69 -47.37 18.57
C ASP A 112 28.98 -46.54 18.32
N THR A 113 29.52 -45.96 19.39
CA THR A 113 30.81 -45.23 19.57
C THR A 113 30.80 -43.68 19.60
N GLU A 114 30.74 -43.14 20.82
CA GLU A 114 31.24 -41.80 21.27
C GLU A 114 32.63 -41.98 21.97
N PRO A 115 33.41 -40.96 22.41
CA PRO A 115 33.55 -39.54 22.01
C PRO A 115 35.02 -39.11 21.72
N GLN A 116 35.24 -37.98 21.01
CA GLN A 116 36.10 -36.87 21.51
C GLN A 116 36.10 -35.64 20.58
N PRO A 117 36.12 -34.40 21.12
CA PRO A 117 36.22 -33.15 20.35
C PRO A 117 37.65 -32.57 20.36
N PRO A 118 37.97 -31.67 19.40
CA PRO A 118 38.69 -30.48 19.80
C PRO A 118 37.98 -29.21 19.32
N THR A 119 37.83 -28.31 20.28
CA THR A 119 37.41 -26.93 20.09
C THR A 119 38.43 -26.20 19.23
N SER A 120 37.97 -25.45 18.23
CA SER A 120 38.79 -24.42 17.60
C SER A 120 37.98 -23.14 17.62
N GLY A 121 38.35 -22.27 18.55
CA GLY A 121 37.61 -21.07 18.88
C GLY A 121 37.74 -19.97 17.83
N ILE A 122 36.79 -19.04 17.92
CA ILE A 122 36.97 -17.59 17.78
C ILE A 122 37.28 -17.16 16.32
N ARG A 123 36.44 -16.34 15.68
CA ARG A 123 36.23 -14.92 16.02
C ARG A 123 34.81 -14.46 15.67
N ARG A 124 34.13 -13.90 16.68
CA ARG A 124 33.05 -12.95 16.45
C ARG A 124 33.69 -11.70 15.84
N PHE A 125 33.36 -11.35 14.61
CA PHE A 125 33.62 -10.01 14.11
C PHE A 125 32.53 -9.09 14.66
N PHE A 126 32.68 -8.69 15.92
CA PHE A 126 32.13 -7.43 16.37
C PHE A 126 32.92 -6.33 15.67
N ARG A 127 32.28 -5.59 14.76
CA ARG A 127 32.81 -4.32 14.26
C ARG A 127 32.28 -3.22 15.19
N PRO A 128 33.12 -2.55 15.98
CA PRO A 128 32.73 -1.34 16.69
C PRO A 128 32.73 -0.19 15.67
N SER A 129 31.56 0.38 15.35
CA SER A 129 31.53 1.74 14.81
C SER A 129 31.60 2.69 15.99
N HIS A 130 32.78 3.29 16.13
CA HIS A 130 33.10 4.40 17.01
C HIS A 130 32.04 5.50 16.88
N ALA A 131 31.41 5.80 18.01
CA ALA A 131 30.75 7.07 18.23
C ALA A 131 31.83 8.16 18.28
N THR A 132 31.82 9.10 17.35
CA THR A 132 32.45 10.40 17.55
C THR A 132 31.40 11.35 18.12
N LYS A 133 31.49 11.49 19.43
CA LYS A 133 30.94 12.58 20.22
C LYS A 133 31.78 13.83 19.93
N THR A 134 31.17 14.85 19.34
CA THR A 134 31.60 16.25 19.47
C THR A 134 30.35 17.09 19.62
N ALA A 135 30.10 17.49 20.86
CA ALA A 135 29.34 18.67 21.26
C ALA A 135 30.35 19.56 22.01
N PRO A 136 30.01 20.79 22.43
CA PRO A 136 29.15 21.83 21.85
C PRO A 136 29.97 23.15 21.70
N ASP A 137 29.26 24.27 21.52
CA ASP A 137 29.63 25.66 21.78
C ASP A 137 30.48 26.41 20.75
N THR A 138 29.83 27.40 20.12
CA THR A 138 30.28 28.80 20.19
C THR A 138 29.10 29.71 19.91
N ASP A 139 28.71 30.44 20.95
CA ASP A 139 27.95 31.69 20.91
C ASP A 139 28.65 32.75 20.04
N ASP A 140 27.96 33.89 19.84
CA ASP A 140 28.43 35.19 19.33
C ASP A 140 28.53 35.27 17.78
N ASP A 141 28.01 36.26 17.03
CA ASP A 141 27.47 37.60 17.30
C ASP A 141 26.67 38.08 16.04
N ASP A 142 25.73 39.00 16.29
CA ASP A 142 25.36 40.20 15.50
C ASP A 142 24.87 40.20 14.03
N ASP A 143 23.99 41.19 13.81
CA ASP A 143 23.61 41.93 12.58
C ASP A 143 22.56 41.36 11.62
N ASN A 144 21.30 41.80 11.80
CA ASN A 144 20.61 42.81 10.96
C ASN A 144 19.07 42.73 11.04
#